data_AF-A0A956KC59-F1
#
_entry.id   AF-A0A956KC59-F1
#
_cell.length_a   1.000
_cell.length_b   1.000
_cell.length_c   1.000
_cell.angle_alpha   90.00
_cell.angle_beta   90.00
_cell.angle_gamma   90.00
#
_symmetry.space_group_name_H-M   'P 1'
#
loop_
_entity.id
_entity.type
_entity.pdbx_description
1 polymer ?
#
loop_
_entity_poly.entity_id
_entity_poly.type
_entity_poly.pdbx_seq_one_letter_code
_entity_poly.pdbx_strand_id
1 'polypeptide(L)'
;EALSMTDPATSESETETETPTTATETETETSEGPSTGDPTTESTSVGPTTEPTDATTDPSTDTTETVTTEPDPVCGDGKVEGDEECDDGNQNNDDACLNGCLNPYCGDGFLAADEECDDGNQIDDDGCNAMCYRDRLVFVSSELRQGDFGSVSGANAICRALASDAGLPHFDTYRAWLADSDESPDSKFLKSWGRYLRVDGVPIAADYWDLLDGELDAPINVDEQGNELELSPFVWTNTAVDGAAHPDSQHCLDWSTNDFFTSGRHGALLFSDVEWFDTTINNPAPCAAEARFYCFEN
;
A
#
# COMPACT_ATOMS: atom_id res chain seq x y z
N GLU A 1 -19.75 -77.92 -1.44
CA GLU A 1 -18.28 -78.05 -1.44
C GLU A 1 -17.73 -77.22 -0.31
N ALA A 2 -16.85 -77.81 0.49
CA ALA A 2 -16.21 -77.21 1.66
C ALA A 2 -14.78 -76.78 1.30
N LEU A 3 -14.29 -75.73 1.97
CA LEU A 3 -12.90 -75.37 2.35
C LEU A 3 -12.95 -73.87 2.73
N SER A 4 -13.12 -73.44 3.98
CA SER A 4 -12.30 -73.58 5.21
C SER A 4 -10.92 -72.92 5.16
N MET A 5 -10.86 -71.71 5.75
CA MET A 5 -9.87 -71.17 6.70
C MET A 5 -8.39 -71.02 6.27
N THR A 6 -7.82 -69.82 6.39
CA THR A 6 -7.08 -69.35 7.59
C THR A 6 -6.38 -68.00 7.32
N ASP A 7 -6.61 -67.01 8.19
CA ASP A 7 -5.67 -65.91 8.49
C ASP A 7 -4.40 -66.46 9.19
N PRO A 8 -3.29 -65.70 9.16
CA PRO A 8 -2.76 -65.26 10.44
C PRO A 8 -2.29 -63.80 10.48
N ALA A 9 -2.45 -63.23 11.66
CA ALA A 9 -1.88 -61.97 12.12
C ALA A 9 -0.39 -62.10 12.51
N THR A 10 0.34 -61.00 12.37
CA THR A 10 1.62 -60.63 13.06
C THR A 10 1.61 -59.10 13.11
N SER A 11 1.43 -58.41 14.24
CA SER A 11 2.20 -58.32 15.50
C SER A 11 3.50 -57.52 15.38
N GLU A 12 3.41 -56.26 15.84
CA GLU A 12 4.35 -55.47 16.66
C GLU A 12 5.76 -55.12 16.14
N SER A 13 6.09 -53.82 16.12
CA SER A 13 7.03 -53.24 17.09
C SER A 13 7.18 -51.73 16.90
N GLU A 14 7.09 -51.04 18.04
CA GLU A 14 7.30 -49.62 18.28
C GLU A 14 8.78 -49.23 18.07
N THR A 15 9.04 -47.96 17.76
CA THR A 15 10.25 -47.28 18.27
C THR A 15 9.95 -45.79 18.41
N GLU A 16 9.60 -45.40 19.65
CA GLU A 16 9.80 -44.05 20.16
C GLU A 16 11.31 -43.77 20.28
N THR A 17 11.73 -42.55 20.00
CA THR A 17 13.00 -42.03 20.54
C THR A 17 12.82 -40.55 20.83
N GLU A 18 12.58 -40.25 22.11
CA GLU A 18 12.69 -38.91 22.66
C GLU A 18 14.16 -38.55 22.95
N THR A 19 14.51 -37.30 22.58
CA THR A 19 15.39 -36.29 23.20
C THR A 19 16.81 -36.63 23.71
N PRO A 20 17.74 -35.64 23.66
CA PRO A 20 17.90 -34.79 24.84
C PRO A 20 18.11 -33.29 24.56
N THR A 21 17.70 -32.54 25.57
CA THR A 21 17.89 -31.13 25.90
C THR A 21 19.35 -30.66 25.85
N THR A 22 19.59 -29.41 25.44
CA THR A 22 20.64 -28.56 26.02
C THR A 22 20.19 -27.10 25.99
N ALA A 23 20.18 -26.49 27.18
CA ALA A 23 19.89 -25.08 27.44
C ALA A 23 21.19 -24.26 27.52
N THR A 24 21.02 -22.96 27.84
CA THR A 24 22.01 -21.92 28.24
C THR A 24 22.64 -21.16 27.05
N GLU A 25 22.71 -19.83 26.95
CA GLU A 25 22.64 -18.66 27.87
C GLU A 25 21.99 -17.48 27.10
N THR A 26 20.95 -16.80 27.59
CA THR A 26 20.97 -15.48 28.28
C THR A 26 22.13 -14.55 27.92
N GLU A 27 21.84 -13.48 27.16
CA GLU A 27 22.29 -12.13 27.52
C GLU A 27 21.17 -11.11 27.28
N THR A 28 20.94 -10.32 28.32
CA THR A 28 19.97 -9.25 28.44
C THR A 28 20.78 -7.98 28.58
N GLU A 29 20.68 -7.05 27.63
CA GLU A 29 21.21 -5.70 27.84
C GLU A 29 20.05 -4.75 28.11
N THR A 30 19.91 -4.42 29.39
CA THR A 30 19.21 -3.24 29.87
C THR A 30 20.30 -2.22 30.19
N SER A 31 20.22 -1.02 29.62
CA SER A 31 20.95 0.14 30.11
C SER A 31 20.02 1.33 30.18
N GLU A 32 19.73 1.72 31.43
CA GLU A 32 19.07 2.96 31.82
C GLU A 32 19.85 4.20 31.33
N GLY A 33 19.13 5.33 31.24
CA GLY A 33 19.62 6.61 30.72
C GLY A 33 20.68 7.34 31.56
N PRO A 34 20.89 8.63 31.28
CA PRO A 34 20.33 9.57 32.24
C PRO A 34 19.68 10.82 31.63
N SER A 35 18.63 11.22 32.34
CA SER A 35 18.06 12.55 32.47
C SER A 35 19.11 13.67 32.55
N THR A 36 18.93 14.69 31.71
CA THR A 36 19.11 16.13 31.99
C THR A 36 18.35 16.84 30.86
N GLY A 37 17.45 17.81 31.01
CA GLY A 37 17.12 18.71 32.09
C GLY A 37 16.37 19.83 31.37
N ASP A 38 15.08 19.98 31.67
CA ASP A 38 14.29 21.14 31.29
C ASP A 38 14.91 22.40 31.93
N PRO A 39 14.97 23.52 31.21
CA PRO A 39 14.17 24.62 31.74
C PRO A 39 13.43 25.40 30.67
N THR A 40 12.11 25.44 30.85
CA THR A 40 11.24 26.61 30.70
C THR A 40 11.97 27.94 30.89
N THR A 41 11.81 28.86 29.95
CA THR A 41 11.76 30.29 30.24
C THR A 41 10.73 30.97 29.37
N GLU A 42 9.59 31.27 29.99
CA GLU A 42 8.74 32.41 29.64
C GLU A 42 9.58 33.68 29.55
N SER A 43 9.22 34.58 28.64
CA SER A 43 9.63 35.98 28.71
C SER A 43 8.42 36.88 28.53
N THR A 44 7.84 37.24 29.67
CA THR A 44 6.94 38.38 29.82
C THR A 44 7.75 39.65 30.12
N SER A 45 7.49 40.69 29.31
CA SER A 45 7.42 42.14 29.61
C SER A 45 8.15 42.68 30.86
N VAL A 46 9.03 43.68 30.68
CA VAL A 46 8.95 45.05 31.28
C VAL A 46 9.77 46.04 30.43
N GLY A 47 9.22 47.24 30.16
CA GLY A 47 9.87 48.33 29.39
C GLY A 47 11.00 49.09 30.11
N PRO A 48 11.45 50.21 29.52
CA PRO A 48 11.15 51.48 30.18
C PRO A 48 10.73 52.62 29.24
N THR A 49 9.92 53.50 29.83
CA THR A 49 9.53 54.84 29.41
C THR A 49 10.76 55.75 29.21
N THR A 50 10.84 56.42 28.06
CA THR A 50 11.37 57.80 27.97
C THR A 50 10.76 58.51 26.76
N GLU A 51 9.93 59.50 27.05
CA GLU A 51 9.52 60.59 26.16
C GLU A 51 10.74 61.49 25.88
N PRO A 52 10.86 62.05 24.66
CA PRO A 52 10.88 63.51 24.63
C PRO A 52 9.92 64.07 23.57
N THR A 53 9.17 65.07 24.03
CA THR A 53 8.58 66.13 23.22
C THR A 53 9.61 66.76 22.30
N ASP A 54 9.36 66.82 21.00
CA ASP A 54 9.73 67.99 20.22
C ASP A 54 8.78 68.22 19.05
N ALA A 55 8.07 69.33 19.13
CA ALA A 55 7.20 69.85 18.10
C ALA A 55 8.08 70.60 17.09
N THR A 56 8.23 70.05 15.89
CA THR A 56 8.64 70.85 14.72
C THR A 56 7.57 70.71 13.66
N THR A 57 6.71 71.74 13.59
CA THR A 57 5.89 72.04 12.41
C THR A 57 6.80 72.30 11.22
N ASP A 58 6.83 71.38 10.26
CA ASP A 58 7.45 71.56 8.95
C ASP A 58 6.37 71.97 7.93
N PRO A 59 6.48 73.14 7.27
CA PRO A 59 5.51 73.57 6.27
C PRO A 59 5.68 72.79 4.96
N SER A 60 4.71 71.91 4.70
CA SER A 60 4.18 71.52 3.38
C SER A 60 4.94 72.09 2.17
N THR A 61 5.95 71.36 1.68
CA THR A 61 6.32 71.42 0.26
C THR A 61 5.45 70.43 -0.49
N ASP A 62 4.42 70.98 -1.13
CA ASP A 62 3.58 70.36 -2.15
C ASP A 62 4.47 69.85 -3.29
N THR A 63 4.90 68.60 -3.14
CA THR A 63 5.44 67.80 -4.24
C THR A 63 4.30 66.86 -4.57
N THR A 64 3.66 67.11 -5.70
CA THR A 64 2.66 66.22 -6.28
C THR A 64 3.39 64.95 -6.74
N GLU A 65 3.75 64.09 -5.79
CA GLU A 65 4.08 62.72 -6.09
C GLU A 65 2.77 62.08 -6.52
N THR A 66 2.68 61.77 -7.81
CA THR A 66 1.73 60.78 -8.30
C THR A 66 2.07 59.49 -7.58
N VAL A 67 1.42 59.26 -6.44
CA VAL A 67 1.29 57.93 -5.85
C VAL A 67 0.47 57.14 -6.85
N THR A 68 1.16 56.52 -7.80
CA THR A 68 0.65 55.33 -8.48
C THR A 68 0.53 54.29 -7.37
N THR A 69 -0.64 54.24 -6.74
CA THR A 69 -1.10 53.06 -6.03
C THR A 69 -1.12 51.95 -7.07
N GLU A 70 -0.08 51.13 -7.13
CA GLU A 70 -0.21 49.82 -7.75
C GLU A 70 -1.36 49.12 -7.04
N PRO A 71 -2.26 48.45 -7.80
CA PRO A 71 -3.34 47.69 -7.17
C PRO A 71 -2.72 46.68 -6.20
N ASP A 72 -3.39 46.44 -5.07
CA ASP A 72 -2.97 45.40 -4.14
C ASP A 72 -2.91 44.05 -4.91
N PRO A 73 -1.92 43.18 -4.64
CA PRO A 73 -1.85 41.84 -5.22
C PRO A 73 -3.19 41.11 -5.06
N VAL A 74 -3.66 40.47 -6.13
CA VAL A 74 -4.94 39.76 -6.14
C VAL A 74 -4.70 38.32 -6.51
N CYS A 75 -4.92 37.45 -5.54
CA CYS A 75 -4.85 36.02 -5.76
C CYS A 75 -5.90 35.53 -6.76
N GLY A 76 -5.45 34.73 -7.73
CA GLY A 76 -6.24 34.15 -8.81
C GLY A 76 -6.31 35.03 -10.06
N ASP A 77 -5.40 36.00 -10.24
CA ASP A 77 -5.35 36.89 -11.41
C ASP A 77 -4.36 36.43 -12.50
N GLY A 78 -3.60 35.38 -12.20
CA GLY A 78 -2.62 34.72 -13.06
C GLY A 78 -1.23 35.34 -12.97
N LYS A 79 -0.98 36.22 -12.00
CA LYS A 79 0.33 36.85 -11.79
C LYS A 79 0.74 36.78 -10.33
N VAL A 80 1.87 36.13 -10.10
CA VAL A 80 2.53 36.09 -8.79
C VAL A 80 3.09 37.48 -8.46
N GLU A 81 2.46 38.17 -7.51
CA GLU A 81 2.78 39.53 -7.09
C GLU A 81 2.92 39.64 -5.56
N GLY A 82 3.82 40.49 -5.07
CA GLY A 82 4.00 40.67 -3.62
C GLY A 82 4.53 39.43 -2.90
N ASP A 83 3.76 38.94 -1.91
CA ASP A 83 4.10 37.81 -1.03
C ASP A 83 3.43 36.49 -1.46
N GLU A 84 2.81 36.45 -2.64
CA GLU A 84 2.21 35.25 -3.20
C GLU A 84 3.28 34.19 -3.51
N GLU A 85 3.05 32.94 -3.10
CA GLU A 85 3.93 31.83 -3.46
C GLU A 85 3.61 31.25 -4.83
N CYS A 86 2.35 31.39 -5.24
CA CYS A 86 1.78 30.94 -6.51
C CYS A 86 0.60 31.84 -6.89
N ASP A 87 0.19 31.79 -8.16
CA ASP A 87 -1.10 32.28 -8.65
C ASP A 87 -1.38 31.53 -9.97
N ASP A 88 -2.45 30.74 -10.00
CA ASP A 88 -2.80 29.90 -11.14
C ASP A 88 -3.94 30.50 -12.01
N GLY A 89 -4.37 31.72 -11.69
CA GLY A 89 -5.35 32.48 -12.45
C GLY A 89 -6.81 32.10 -12.17
N ASN A 90 -7.09 31.41 -11.06
CA ASN A 90 -8.45 31.05 -10.71
C ASN A 90 -8.71 31.05 -9.17
N GLN A 91 -9.91 30.64 -8.73
CA GLN A 91 -10.29 30.59 -7.30
C GLN A 91 -10.69 29.18 -6.81
N ASN A 92 -9.92 28.19 -7.21
CA ASN A 92 -10.11 26.79 -6.88
C ASN A 92 -8.93 26.33 -6.00
N ASN A 93 -9.20 25.64 -4.91
CA ASN A 93 -8.12 25.12 -4.05
C ASN A 93 -7.62 23.75 -4.53
N ASP A 94 -8.38 23.06 -5.38
CA ASP A 94 -8.08 21.68 -5.80
C ASP A 94 -7.14 21.64 -7.03
N ASP A 95 -6.24 22.62 -7.16
CA ASP A 95 -5.28 22.72 -8.25
C ASP A 95 -3.90 23.22 -7.77
N ALA A 96 -3.15 23.91 -8.62
CA ALA A 96 -1.75 24.25 -8.36
C ALA A 96 -1.56 25.38 -7.35
N CYS A 97 -2.62 26.11 -6.99
CA CYS A 97 -2.51 27.23 -6.07
C CYS A 97 -3.76 27.42 -5.23
N LEU A 98 -3.59 27.48 -3.90
CA LEU A 98 -4.70 27.76 -3.01
C LEU A 98 -5.21 29.20 -3.20
N ASN A 99 -6.48 29.44 -2.86
CA ASN A 99 -7.13 30.77 -2.83
C ASN A 99 -6.44 31.80 -1.91
N GLY A 100 -5.50 31.36 -1.07
CA GLY A 100 -4.63 32.20 -0.26
C GLY A 100 -3.29 32.52 -0.90
N CYS A 101 -3.06 32.11 -2.15
CA CYS A 101 -1.81 32.21 -2.90
C CYS A 101 -0.62 31.56 -2.20
N LEU A 102 -0.90 30.39 -1.63
CA LEU A 102 0.06 29.47 -1.04
C LEU A 102 0.09 28.21 -1.89
N ASN A 103 1.27 27.59 -1.99
CA ASN A 103 1.34 26.28 -2.61
C ASN A 103 0.53 25.28 -1.77
N PRO A 104 -0.25 24.39 -2.41
CA PRO A 104 -0.90 23.30 -1.69
C PRO A 104 0.15 22.43 -0.99
N TYR A 105 -0.25 21.81 0.10
CA TYR A 105 0.59 20.84 0.81
C TYR A 105 -0.26 19.73 1.41
N CYS A 106 0.34 18.55 1.50
CA CYS A 106 -0.35 17.41 2.06
C CYS A 106 -0.86 17.66 3.49
N GLY A 107 -2.15 17.47 3.70
CA GLY A 107 -2.85 17.67 4.96
C GLY A 107 -3.46 19.06 5.11
N ASP A 108 -3.61 19.82 4.03
CA ASP A 108 -4.20 21.16 4.06
C ASP A 108 -5.74 21.17 3.91
N GLY A 109 -6.32 20.01 3.59
CA GLY A 109 -7.76 19.80 3.43
C GLY A 109 -8.26 19.99 1.99
N PHE A 110 -7.37 20.25 1.03
CA PHE A 110 -7.68 20.40 -0.39
C PHE A 110 -6.90 19.37 -1.21
N LEU A 111 -7.58 18.70 -2.13
CA LEU A 111 -6.94 17.68 -2.95
C LEU A 111 -6.28 18.35 -4.17
N ALA A 112 -4.98 18.59 -4.09
CA ALA A 112 -4.23 19.17 -5.19
C ALA A 112 -4.03 18.17 -6.36
N ALA A 113 -3.63 18.69 -7.53
CA ALA A 113 -3.53 17.89 -8.75
C ALA A 113 -2.44 16.79 -8.70
N ASP A 114 -1.45 16.93 -7.81
CA ASP A 114 -0.33 16.00 -7.61
C ASP A 114 -0.50 15.09 -6.39
N GLU A 115 -1.62 15.18 -5.68
CA GLU A 115 -1.95 14.37 -4.50
C GLU A 115 -2.88 13.21 -4.88
N GLU A 116 -2.68 12.02 -4.29
CA GLU A 116 -3.62 10.90 -4.45
C GLU A 116 -4.78 10.95 -3.45
N CYS A 117 -4.58 11.64 -2.33
CA CYS A 117 -5.51 11.85 -1.23
C CYS A 117 -5.10 13.11 -0.47
N ASP A 118 -6.02 13.69 0.28
CA ASP A 118 -5.75 14.64 1.36
C ASP A 118 -6.84 14.40 2.42
N ASP A 119 -6.44 14.12 3.66
CA ASP A 119 -7.37 13.83 4.75
C ASP A 119 -7.39 14.96 5.81
N GLY A 120 -6.78 16.10 5.48
CA GLY A 120 -6.68 17.29 6.32
C GLY A 120 -5.62 17.20 7.43
N ASN A 121 -4.70 16.23 7.36
CA ASN A 121 -3.59 16.13 8.30
C ASN A 121 -2.33 15.44 7.70
N GLN A 122 -1.24 15.37 8.47
CA GLN A 122 0.05 14.77 8.06
C GLN A 122 0.44 13.57 8.95
N ILE A 123 -0.55 12.86 9.48
CA ILE A 123 -0.36 11.67 10.32
C ILE A 123 -0.33 10.48 9.38
N ASP A 124 0.71 9.67 9.48
CA ASP A 124 0.75 8.42 8.74
C ASP A 124 -0.26 7.41 9.31
N ASP A 125 -0.59 6.41 8.50
CA ASP A 125 -1.37 5.24 8.86
C ASP A 125 -2.89 5.42 9.05
N ASP A 126 -3.49 6.52 8.61
CA ASP A 126 -4.94 6.80 8.72
C ASP A 126 -5.70 6.85 7.37
N GLY A 127 -5.06 6.39 6.30
CA GLY A 127 -5.65 6.30 4.95
C GLY A 127 -4.96 7.21 3.93
N CYS A 128 -4.25 8.23 4.39
CA CYS A 128 -3.45 9.12 3.56
C CYS A 128 -2.13 9.43 4.28
N ASN A 129 -0.99 9.00 3.74
CA ASN A 129 0.28 9.26 4.42
C ASN A 129 0.68 10.75 4.33
N ALA A 130 1.70 11.16 5.09
CA ALA A 130 2.17 12.56 5.12
C ALA A 130 2.72 13.09 3.78
N MET A 131 2.80 12.23 2.76
CA MET A 131 3.21 12.54 1.38
C MET A 131 2.04 12.40 0.38
N CYS A 132 0.81 12.28 0.87
CA CYS A 132 -0.44 12.22 0.11
C CYS A 132 -0.53 11.05 -0.86
N TYR A 133 0.05 9.91 -0.46
CA TYR A 133 -0.23 8.61 -1.03
C TYR A 133 -1.25 7.88 -0.19
N ARG A 134 -2.28 7.38 -0.86
CA ARG A 134 -3.38 6.67 -0.22
C ARG A 134 -3.02 5.23 0.10
N ASP A 135 -3.65 4.71 1.13
CA ASP A 135 -3.69 3.27 1.41
C ASP A 135 -4.42 2.52 0.28
N ARG A 136 -3.93 1.32 -0.06
CA ARG A 136 -4.51 0.44 -1.09
C ARG A 136 -4.94 -0.89 -0.48
N LEU A 137 -6.14 -1.31 -0.83
CA LEU A 137 -6.66 -2.58 -0.33
C LEU A 137 -6.25 -3.77 -1.22
N VAL A 138 -5.98 -4.89 -0.55
CA VAL A 138 -5.66 -6.18 -1.18
C VAL A 138 -6.52 -7.28 -0.58
N PHE A 139 -6.84 -8.28 -1.39
CA PHE A 139 -7.49 -9.49 -0.93
C PHE A 139 -7.10 -10.70 -1.78
N VAL A 140 -7.36 -11.89 -1.25
CA VAL A 140 -7.34 -13.13 -2.02
C VAL A 140 -8.78 -13.50 -2.43
N SER A 141 -9.01 -13.95 -3.66
CA SER A 141 -10.37 -14.26 -4.12
C SER A 141 -11.10 -15.26 -3.21
N SER A 142 -12.33 -14.99 -2.78
CA SER A 142 -13.16 -15.91 -1.97
C SER A 142 -13.54 -17.21 -2.71
N GLU A 143 -13.67 -17.15 -4.04
CA GLU A 143 -13.94 -18.31 -4.89
C GLU A 143 -12.64 -18.96 -5.40
N LEU A 144 -12.64 -20.29 -5.43
CA LEU A 144 -11.60 -21.05 -6.13
C LEU A 144 -11.88 -21.08 -7.64
N ARG A 145 -10.83 -20.99 -8.44
CA ARG A 145 -10.90 -21.02 -9.91
C ARG A 145 -9.76 -21.84 -10.50
N GLN A 146 -10.05 -22.45 -11.64
CA GLN A 146 -9.06 -23.08 -12.50
C GLN A 146 -8.28 -22.02 -13.29
N GLY A 147 -7.18 -22.41 -13.93
CA GLY A 147 -6.28 -21.50 -14.64
C GLY A 147 -6.82 -20.84 -15.92
N ASP A 148 -8.10 -21.03 -16.27
CA ASP A 148 -8.74 -20.38 -17.40
C ASP A 148 -9.49 -19.11 -16.96
N PHE A 149 -8.78 -17.99 -16.98
CA PHE A 149 -9.33 -16.64 -16.82
C PHE A 149 -9.61 -15.98 -18.18
N GLY A 150 -9.31 -16.67 -19.28
CA GLY A 150 -9.23 -16.14 -20.65
C GLY A 150 -8.02 -15.24 -20.91
N SER A 151 -7.50 -14.52 -19.91
CA SER A 151 -6.27 -13.69 -19.91
C SER A 151 -6.06 -13.06 -18.52
N VAL A 152 -4.93 -12.38 -18.29
CA VAL A 152 -4.75 -11.51 -17.11
C VAL A 152 -5.83 -10.41 -17.05
N SER A 153 -6.22 -9.83 -18.18
CA SER A 153 -7.34 -8.87 -18.25
C SER A 153 -8.69 -9.47 -17.81
N GLY A 154 -8.91 -10.76 -18.11
CA GLY A 154 -10.06 -11.50 -17.61
C GLY A 154 -10.04 -11.66 -16.10
N ALA A 155 -8.89 -12.00 -15.52
CA ALA A 155 -8.72 -12.05 -14.06
C ALA A 155 -8.91 -10.68 -13.40
N ASN A 156 -8.43 -9.58 -14.02
CA ASN A 156 -8.70 -8.21 -13.56
C ASN A 156 -10.20 -7.90 -13.54
N ALA A 157 -10.98 -8.38 -14.52
CA ALA A 157 -12.43 -8.21 -14.52
C ALA A 157 -13.10 -8.94 -13.34
N ILE A 158 -12.57 -10.11 -12.96
CA ILE A 158 -13.06 -10.85 -11.80
C ILE A 158 -12.72 -10.09 -10.50
N CYS A 159 -11.49 -9.59 -10.34
CA CYS A 159 -11.12 -8.78 -9.17
C CYS A 159 -12.05 -7.58 -8.96
N ARG A 160 -12.34 -6.84 -10.03
CA ARG A 160 -13.24 -5.69 -9.99
C ARG A 160 -14.68 -6.06 -9.65
N ALA A 161 -15.14 -7.20 -10.15
CA ALA A 161 -16.47 -7.72 -9.81
C ALA A 161 -16.56 -8.10 -8.33
N LEU A 162 -15.58 -8.85 -7.80
CA LEU A 162 -15.51 -9.23 -6.39
C LEU A 162 -15.45 -7.99 -5.48
N ALA A 163 -14.57 -7.04 -5.79
CA ALA A 163 -14.47 -5.78 -5.06
C ALA A 163 -15.77 -4.97 -5.09
N SER A 164 -16.44 -4.90 -6.25
CA SER A 164 -17.71 -4.21 -6.41
C SER A 164 -18.82 -4.88 -5.58
N ASP A 165 -18.91 -6.20 -5.60
CA ASP A 165 -19.92 -6.96 -4.87
C ASP A 165 -19.71 -6.89 -3.35
N ALA A 166 -18.45 -6.78 -2.91
CA ALA A 166 -18.08 -6.55 -1.52
C ALA A 166 -18.25 -5.08 -1.06
N GLY A 167 -18.42 -4.13 -1.99
CA GLY A 167 -18.55 -2.71 -1.67
C GLY A 167 -17.22 -2.04 -1.29
N LEU A 168 -16.10 -2.55 -1.80
CA LEU A 168 -14.78 -1.96 -1.57
C LEU A 168 -14.65 -0.62 -2.34
N PRO A 169 -13.90 0.36 -1.80
CA PRO A 169 -13.62 1.61 -2.50
C PRO A 169 -12.80 1.33 -3.77
N HIS A 170 -12.94 2.20 -4.78
CA HIS A 170 -12.19 2.14 -6.04
C HIS A 170 -12.23 0.76 -6.72
N PHE A 171 -13.35 0.04 -6.57
CA PHE A 171 -13.50 -1.34 -7.04
C PHE A 171 -13.17 -1.51 -8.53
N ASP A 172 -13.27 -0.47 -9.34
CA ASP A 172 -13.00 -0.46 -10.77
C ASP A 172 -11.50 -0.40 -11.13
N THR A 173 -10.63 -0.12 -10.15
CA THR A 173 -9.17 -0.06 -10.31
C THR A 173 -8.49 -1.41 -10.10
N TYR A 174 -9.17 -2.37 -9.47
CA TYR A 174 -8.54 -3.62 -9.03
C TYR A 174 -7.95 -4.43 -10.17
N ARG A 175 -6.76 -4.99 -9.92
CA ARG A 175 -6.03 -5.89 -10.81
C ARG A 175 -5.66 -7.17 -10.10
N ALA A 176 -5.60 -8.26 -10.86
CA ALA A 176 -5.09 -9.53 -10.39
C ALA A 176 -3.55 -9.48 -10.35
N TRP A 177 -2.97 -10.00 -9.27
CA TRP A 177 -1.52 -10.26 -9.21
C TRP A 177 -1.19 -11.52 -10.01
N LEU A 178 -1.22 -11.38 -11.33
CA LEU A 178 -0.92 -12.46 -12.27
C LEU A 178 0.02 -11.95 -13.35
N ALA A 179 0.92 -12.82 -13.80
CA ALA A 179 1.74 -12.56 -14.97
C ALA A 179 1.52 -13.61 -16.06
N ASP A 180 1.64 -13.18 -17.30
CA ASP A 180 1.58 -14.02 -18.49
C ASP A 180 2.74 -13.67 -19.43
N SER A 181 2.63 -14.00 -20.72
CA SER A 181 3.68 -13.69 -21.70
C SER A 181 3.75 -12.21 -22.13
N ASP A 182 2.71 -11.41 -21.86
CA ASP A 182 2.57 -10.02 -22.31
C ASP A 182 2.65 -9.01 -21.16
N GLU A 183 2.19 -9.37 -19.96
CA GLU A 183 2.13 -8.46 -18.80
C GLU A 183 2.43 -9.13 -17.45
N SER A 184 2.77 -8.30 -16.47
CA SER A 184 3.10 -8.69 -15.09
C SER A 184 2.83 -7.54 -14.12
N PRO A 185 2.79 -7.80 -12.79
CA PRO A 185 2.73 -6.73 -11.80
C PRO A 185 3.82 -5.67 -11.98
N ASP A 186 5.08 -6.03 -12.22
CA ASP A 186 6.17 -5.05 -12.44
C ASP A 186 5.88 -4.04 -13.58
N SER A 187 5.19 -4.49 -14.64
CA SER A 187 4.94 -3.68 -15.83
C SER A 187 3.59 -2.95 -15.83
N LYS A 188 2.64 -3.38 -14.99
CA LYS A 188 1.24 -2.88 -15.03
C LYS A 188 0.76 -2.28 -13.73
N PHE A 189 1.44 -2.55 -12.62
CA PHE A 189 1.00 -2.01 -11.34
C PHE A 189 1.51 -0.59 -11.14
N LEU A 190 0.70 0.21 -10.45
CA LEU A 190 1.10 1.52 -9.96
C LEU A 190 2.15 1.33 -8.86
N LYS A 191 3.32 1.92 -9.06
CA LYS A 191 4.43 1.88 -8.10
C LYS A 191 4.23 3.00 -7.08
N SER A 192 3.28 2.82 -6.17
CA SER A 192 2.92 3.82 -5.16
C SER A 192 3.81 3.72 -3.92
N TRP A 193 3.95 4.85 -3.23
CA TRP A 193 4.53 4.97 -1.90
C TRP A 193 3.49 4.88 -0.78
N GLY A 194 2.22 4.62 -1.12
CA GLY A 194 1.17 4.31 -0.15
C GLY A 194 1.18 2.83 0.24
N ARG A 195 0.69 2.55 1.44
CA ARG A 195 0.70 1.20 2.02
C ARG A 195 -0.29 0.27 1.33
N TYR A 196 -0.05 -1.02 1.46
CA TYR A 196 -0.99 -2.07 1.10
C TYR A 196 -1.55 -2.73 2.35
N LEU A 197 -2.87 -2.83 2.43
CA LEU A 197 -3.59 -3.40 3.56
C LEU A 197 -4.53 -4.49 3.09
N ARG A 198 -4.68 -5.53 3.89
CA ARG A 198 -5.81 -6.45 3.73
C ARG A 198 -7.13 -5.71 3.96
N VAL A 199 -8.23 -6.27 3.46
CA VAL A 199 -9.59 -5.72 3.66
C VAL A 199 -9.97 -5.56 5.14
N ASP A 200 -9.33 -6.28 6.06
CA ASP A 200 -9.54 -6.14 7.50
C ASP A 200 -8.64 -5.10 8.18
N GLY A 201 -7.86 -4.33 7.40
CA GLY A 201 -7.04 -3.21 7.86
C GLY A 201 -5.65 -3.61 8.37
N VAL A 202 -5.24 -4.87 8.23
CA VAL A 202 -3.88 -5.29 8.57
C VAL A 202 -2.93 -4.88 7.44
N PRO A 203 -1.87 -4.10 7.72
CA PRO A 203 -0.85 -3.77 6.72
C PRO A 203 -0.08 -5.03 6.32
N ILE A 204 0.23 -5.13 5.03
CA ILE A 204 1.04 -6.20 4.45
C ILE A 204 2.35 -5.69 3.83
N ALA A 205 2.40 -4.40 3.49
CA ALA A 205 3.55 -3.74 2.92
C ALA A 205 3.42 -2.22 3.09
N ALA A 206 4.54 -1.55 3.35
CA ALA A 206 4.63 -0.09 3.50
C ALA A 206 4.47 0.66 2.16
N ASP A 207 4.89 0.03 1.05
CA ASP A 207 4.77 0.56 -0.30
C ASP A 207 4.89 -0.55 -1.37
N TYR A 208 4.92 -0.17 -2.66
CA TYR A 208 5.05 -1.15 -3.75
C TYR A 208 6.38 -1.92 -3.74
N TRP A 209 7.47 -1.31 -3.29
CA TRP A 209 8.78 -1.95 -3.27
C TRP A 209 8.91 -2.93 -2.11
N ASP A 210 8.24 -2.65 -1.01
CA ASP A 210 8.11 -3.53 0.15
C ASP A 210 7.35 -4.82 -0.22
N LEU A 211 6.38 -4.76 -1.14
CA LEU A 211 5.78 -5.97 -1.72
C LEU A 211 6.80 -6.89 -2.42
N LEU A 212 7.97 -6.39 -2.84
CA LEU A 212 8.94 -7.09 -3.69
C LEU A 212 10.27 -7.37 -2.99
N ASP A 213 10.43 -6.98 -1.72
CA ASP A 213 11.71 -7.06 -1.03
C ASP A 213 12.03 -8.46 -0.48
N GLY A 214 11.03 -9.34 -0.49
CA GLY A 214 11.12 -10.75 -0.11
C GLY A 214 10.34 -11.12 1.15
N GLU A 215 9.76 -10.16 1.87
CA GLU A 215 8.95 -10.41 3.07
C GLU A 215 7.76 -9.44 3.14
N LEU A 216 6.57 -9.96 3.42
CA LEU A 216 5.39 -9.17 3.76
C LEU A 216 5.28 -9.01 5.28
N ASP A 217 4.73 -7.90 5.74
CA ASP A 217 4.42 -7.71 7.17
C ASP A 217 3.37 -8.73 7.68
N ALA A 218 2.50 -9.20 6.78
CA ALA A 218 1.50 -10.22 7.06
C ALA A 218 1.10 -10.98 5.78
N PRO A 219 0.65 -12.25 5.89
CA PRO A 219 0.15 -12.99 4.74
C PRO A 219 -1.17 -12.41 4.20
N ILE A 220 -1.37 -12.50 2.89
CA ILE A 220 -2.59 -12.05 2.20
C ILE A 220 -3.66 -13.16 2.27
N ASN A 221 -4.12 -13.48 3.47
CA ASN A 221 -5.04 -14.59 3.74
C ASN A 221 -6.48 -14.14 4.02
N VAL A 222 -6.87 -12.94 3.62
CA VAL A 222 -8.24 -12.41 3.82
C VAL A 222 -8.94 -12.20 2.48
N ASP A 223 -10.19 -12.65 2.39
CA ASP A 223 -11.01 -12.49 1.19
C ASP A 223 -11.64 -11.10 1.05
N GLU A 224 -12.30 -10.84 -0.09
CA GLU A 224 -12.90 -9.53 -0.35
C GLU A 224 -14.03 -9.16 0.62
N GLN A 225 -14.58 -10.12 1.37
CA GLN A 225 -15.57 -9.88 2.43
C GLN A 225 -14.94 -9.69 3.82
N GLY A 226 -13.62 -9.75 3.94
CA GLY A 226 -12.91 -9.64 5.20
C GLY A 226 -12.86 -10.94 6.00
N ASN A 227 -13.16 -12.11 5.39
CA ASN A 227 -13.02 -13.39 6.06
C ASN A 227 -11.59 -13.90 5.95
N GLU A 228 -11.00 -14.29 7.08
CA GLU A 228 -9.71 -14.96 7.10
C GLU A 228 -9.83 -16.41 6.60
N LEU A 229 -8.89 -16.79 5.73
CA LEU A 229 -8.84 -18.06 5.05
C LEU A 229 -7.66 -18.87 5.56
N GLU A 230 -7.97 -19.93 6.29
CA GLU A 230 -6.96 -20.80 6.92
C GLU A 230 -6.42 -21.88 5.98
N LEU A 231 -7.10 -22.15 4.86
CA LEU A 231 -6.74 -23.23 3.94
C LEU A 231 -7.04 -22.82 2.49
N SER A 232 -5.98 -22.76 1.69
CA SER A 232 -6.05 -22.78 0.23
C SER A 232 -4.91 -23.63 -0.29
N PRO A 233 -5.14 -24.52 -1.27
CA PRO A 233 -4.08 -25.39 -1.75
C PRO A 233 -2.94 -24.60 -2.42
N PHE A 234 -3.26 -23.50 -3.14
CA PHE A 234 -2.29 -22.58 -3.73
C PHE A 234 -2.98 -21.27 -4.19
N VAL A 235 -2.19 -20.26 -4.58
CA VAL A 235 -2.67 -18.98 -5.12
C VAL A 235 -2.00 -18.71 -6.48
N TRP A 236 -2.74 -18.64 -7.57
CA TRP A 236 -2.20 -18.39 -8.90
C TRP A 236 -1.46 -17.04 -8.97
N THR A 237 -0.27 -17.04 -9.56
CA THR A 237 0.60 -15.87 -9.66
C THR A 237 1.40 -15.84 -10.97
N ASN A 238 2.22 -16.88 -11.23
CA ASN A 238 3.28 -16.91 -12.24
C ASN A 238 4.24 -15.71 -12.18
N THR A 239 4.48 -15.16 -10.98
CA THR A 239 5.40 -14.04 -10.79
C THR A 239 6.70 -14.49 -10.17
N ALA A 240 7.79 -13.81 -10.52
CA ALA A 240 9.03 -13.87 -9.77
C ALA A 240 9.01 -12.85 -8.62
N VAL A 241 10.02 -12.92 -7.74
CA VAL A 241 10.15 -12.06 -6.56
C VAL A 241 10.24 -10.56 -6.90
N ASP A 242 10.64 -10.21 -8.13
CA ASP A 242 10.70 -8.83 -8.62
C ASP A 242 9.37 -8.36 -9.26
N GLY A 243 8.31 -9.17 -9.16
CA GLY A 243 7.01 -8.87 -9.77
C GLY A 243 6.98 -9.06 -11.29
N ALA A 244 8.08 -9.50 -11.92
CA ALA A 244 8.09 -9.86 -13.33
C ALA A 244 7.43 -11.23 -13.55
N ALA A 245 7.15 -11.55 -14.82
CA ALA A 245 6.73 -12.91 -15.17
C ALA A 245 7.84 -13.92 -14.83
N HIS A 246 7.46 -15.06 -14.26
CA HIS A 246 8.42 -16.08 -13.89
C HIS A 246 9.17 -16.61 -15.15
N PRO A 247 10.51 -16.79 -15.12
CA PRO A 247 11.32 -17.16 -16.28
C PRO A 247 10.92 -18.46 -17.00
N ASP A 248 10.38 -19.43 -16.26
CA ASP A 248 9.91 -20.71 -16.81
C ASP A 248 8.55 -20.59 -17.55
N SER A 249 7.89 -19.43 -17.48
CA SER A 249 6.67 -19.08 -18.23
C SER A 249 5.57 -20.15 -18.18
N GLN A 250 5.19 -20.56 -16.98
CA GLN A 250 4.11 -21.53 -16.76
C GLN A 250 2.87 -20.79 -16.23
N HIS A 251 2.04 -20.31 -17.15
CA HIS A 251 0.88 -19.45 -16.88
C HIS A 251 -0.37 -20.00 -17.56
N CYS A 252 -0.58 -21.32 -17.62
CA CYS A 252 -1.80 -21.90 -18.19
C CYS A 252 -2.14 -21.35 -19.60
N LEU A 253 -1.13 -21.27 -20.47
CA LEU A 253 -1.22 -20.70 -21.82
C LEU A 253 -1.84 -19.29 -21.81
N ASP A 254 -1.26 -18.37 -21.05
CA ASP A 254 -1.76 -17.01 -20.83
C ASP A 254 -3.15 -17.01 -20.18
N TRP A 255 -3.30 -17.92 -19.22
CA TRP A 255 -4.51 -18.13 -18.43
C TRP A 255 -5.74 -18.44 -19.29
N SER A 256 -5.56 -19.21 -20.37
CA SER A 256 -6.60 -19.54 -21.34
C SER A 256 -6.97 -21.02 -21.38
N THR A 257 -6.44 -21.82 -20.46
CA THR A 257 -6.78 -23.24 -20.34
C THR A 257 -6.90 -23.70 -18.89
N ASN A 258 -7.73 -24.73 -18.70
CA ASN A 258 -7.99 -25.42 -17.43
C ASN A 258 -7.79 -26.94 -17.55
N ASP A 259 -6.88 -27.38 -18.42
CA ASP A 259 -6.62 -28.81 -18.64
C ASP A 259 -5.59 -29.40 -17.63
N PHE A 260 -5.45 -30.73 -17.66
CA PHE A 260 -4.56 -31.47 -16.76
C PHE A 260 -3.10 -31.58 -17.25
N PHE A 261 -2.80 -31.13 -18.46
CA PHE A 261 -1.51 -31.34 -19.14
C PHE A 261 -0.66 -30.08 -19.21
N THR A 262 -1.31 -28.92 -19.11
CA THR A 262 -0.70 -27.62 -18.94
C THR A 262 -0.62 -27.28 -17.46
N SER A 263 0.33 -26.41 -17.12
CA SER A 263 0.63 -26.07 -15.75
C SER A 263 0.74 -24.56 -15.54
N GLY A 264 0.31 -24.12 -14.37
CA GLY A 264 0.44 -22.75 -13.88
C GLY A 264 1.36 -22.71 -12.67
N ARG A 265 2.09 -21.62 -12.52
CA ARG A 265 2.87 -21.30 -11.32
C ARG A 265 2.02 -20.56 -10.30
N HIS A 266 2.32 -20.79 -9.04
CA HIS A 266 1.52 -20.30 -7.92
C HIS A 266 2.36 -20.05 -6.69
N GLY A 267 1.88 -19.15 -5.83
CA GLY A 267 2.36 -18.97 -4.47
C GLY A 267 1.56 -19.79 -3.46
N ALA A 268 1.78 -19.47 -2.19
CA ALA A 268 1.10 -20.07 -1.05
C ALA A 268 0.45 -19.00 -0.16
N LEU A 269 -0.77 -19.29 0.31
CA LEU A 269 -1.65 -18.31 0.95
C LEU A 269 -1.16 -17.80 2.32
N LEU A 270 -0.54 -18.69 3.10
CA LEU A 270 -0.21 -18.45 4.50
C LEU A 270 1.25 -17.99 4.70
N PHE A 271 1.96 -17.74 3.62
CA PHE A 271 3.35 -17.34 3.64
C PHE A 271 3.45 -15.83 3.44
N SER A 272 4.35 -15.20 4.18
CA SER A 272 4.74 -13.81 4.02
C SER A 272 6.08 -13.66 3.33
N ASP A 273 6.90 -14.72 3.27
CA ASP A 273 8.17 -14.72 2.55
C ASP A 273 7.95 -14.95 1.03
N VAL A 274 9.06 -15.07 0.29
CA VAL A 274 9.07 -15.32 -1.17
C VAL A 274 8.15 -16.46 -1.65
N GLU A 275 7.72 -17.39 -0.79
CA GLU A 275 6.77 -18.43 -1.17
C GLU A 275 5.35 -17.89 -1.47
N TRP A 276 5.02 -16.66 -1.09
CA TRP A 276 3.74 -16.02 -1.45
C TRP A 276 3.65 -15.72 -2.96
N PHE A 277 4.79 -15.56 -3.65
CA PHE A 277 4.86 -15.42 -5.11
C PHE A 277 4.97 -16.77 -5.82
N ASP A 278 5.97 -17.58 -5.44
CA ASP A 278 6.37 -18.80 -6.15
C ASP A 278 6.86 -19.84 -5.13
N THR A 279 5.92 -20.60 -4.56
CA THR A 279 6.25 -21.60 -3.54
C THR A 279 7.03 -22.77 -4.13
N THR A 280 7.86 -23.41 -3.33
CA THR A 280 8.52 -24.67 -3.72
C THR A 280 7.60 -25.89 -3.57
N ILE A 281 6.42 -25.72 -2.96
CA ILE A 281 5.51 -26.79 -2.61
C ILE A 281 4.57 -27.09 -3.78
N ASN A 282 4.77 -28.25 -4.43
CA ASN A 282 3.90 -28.76 -5.50
C ASN A 282 3.68 -27.78 -6.68
N ASN A 283 4.65 -26.92 -6.95
CA ASN A 283 4.62 -25.90 -7.99
C ASN A 283 5.53 -26.32 -9.16
N PRO A 284 5.05 -26.28 -10.41
CA PRO A 284 3.75 -25.81 -10.89
C PRO A 284 2.62 -26.82 -10.71
N ALA A 285 1.38 -26.33 -10.60
CA ALA A 285 0.17 -27.13 -10.53
C ALA A 285 -0.50 -27.27 -11.91
N PRO A 286 -1.25 -28.35 -12.17
CA PRO A 286 -2.07 -28.47 -13.38
C PRO A 286 -3.10 -27.34 -13.46
N CYS A 287 -3.38 -26.82 -14.66
CA CYS A 287 -4.34 -25.73 -14.84
C CYS A 287 -5.79 -26.11 -14.49
N ALA A 288 -6.11 -27.42 -14.50
CA ALA A 288 -7.36 -27.97 -14.00
C ALA A 288 -7.53 -27.88 -12.48
N ALA A 289 -6.46 -27.54 -11.75
CA ALA A 289 -6.50 -27.46 -10.29
C ALA A 289 -7.20 -26.16 -9.85
N GLU A 290 -7.93 -26.25 -8.74
CA GLU A 290 -8.68 -25.11 -8.20
C GLU A 290 -7.81 -24.33 -7.21
N ALA A 291 -7.60 -23.05 -7.48
CA ALA A 291 -6.81 -22.15 -6.64
C ALA A 291 -7.49 -20.79 -6.46
N ARG A 292 -6.97 -20.01 -5.52
CA ARG A 292 -7.31 -18.59 -5.40
C ARG A 292 -6.36 -17.76 -6.25
N PHE A 293 -6.57 -16.45 -6.32
CA PHE A 293 -5.64 -15.48 -6.89
C PHE A 293 -5.77 -14.18 -6.12
N TYR A 294 -4.70 -13.39 -6.06
CA TYR A 294 -4.72 -12.12 -5.34
C TYR A 294 -5.27 -10.99 -6.22
N CYS A 295 -5.97 -10.07 -5.59
CA CYS A 295 -6.53 -8.86 -6.18
C CYS A 295 -6.04 -7.64 -5.40
N PHE A 296 -5.49 -6.68 -6.10
CA PHE A 296 -4.91 -5.46 -5.54
C PHE A 296 -5.62 -4.25 -6.12
N GLU A 297 -5.98 -3.31 -5.27
CA GLU A 297 -6.29 -1.95 -5.69
C GLU A 297 -5.06 -1.33 -6.35
N ASN A 298 -5.24 -0.75 -7.54
CA ASN A 298 -4.14 -0.34 -8.40
C ASN A 298 -4.26 1.07 -8.96
#